data_AF-A0A9Q0MTL3-F1
#
_entry.id   AF-A0A9Q0MTL3-F1
#
_cell.length_a   1.000
_cell.length_b   1.000
_cell.length_c   1.000
_cell.angle_alpha   90.00
_cell.angle_beta   90.00
_cell.angle_gamma   90.00
#
_symmetry.space_group_name_H-M   'P 1'
#
loop_
_entity.id
_entity.type
_entity.pdbx_description
1 polymer ?
#
loop_
_entity_poly.entity_id
_entity_poly.type
_entity_poly.pdbx_seq_one_letter_code
_entity_poly.pdbx_strand_id
1 'polypeptide(L)' 'MDDTSTSSTSAIPRIAGQVVQKHVKKIVKFLTKWKIKINAGKTEAIVFRYYKKKYRVRQSPLLIIINGHKVAYKDS' A
#
# COMPACT_ATOMS: atom_id res chain seq x y z
N MET A 1 -17.53 5.04 11.67
CA MET A 1 -16.45 4.14 11.21
C MET A 1 -15.35 4.98 10.61
N ASP A 2 -14.12 4.77 11.07
CA ASP A 2 -12.89 5.49 10.69
C ASP A 2 -11.88 4.59 9.95
N ASP A 3 -12.08 3.28 9.97
CA ASP A 3 -11.27 2.31 9.22
C ASP A 3 -11.61 2.32 7.73
N THR A 4 -10.59 2.27 6.86
CA THR A 4 -10.75 2.22 5.40
C THR A 4 -9.64 1.40 4.76
N SER A 5 -9.98 0.60 3.75
CA SER A 5 -9.02 -0.16 2.95
C SER A 5 -9.02 0.29 1.48
N THR A 6 -7.86 0.26 0.83
CA THR A 6 -7.74 0.45 -0.63
C THR A 6 -6.96 -0.71 -1.23
N SER A 7 -7.41 -1.20 -2.39
CA SER A 7 -6.80 -2.34 -3.08
C SER A 7 -6.56 -2.03 -4.55
N SER A 8 -5.60 -2.72 -5.14
CA SER A 8 -5.30 -2.65 -6.57
C SER A 8 -4.80 -4.01 -7.05
N THR A 9 -5.21 -4.40 -8.25
CA THR A 9 -4.85 -5.68 -8.85
C THR A 9 -4.03 -5.43 -10.12
N SER A 10 -2.94 -6.18 -10.28
CA SER A 10 -2.15 -6.18 -11.50
C SER A 10 -1.44 -7.53 -11.64
N ALA A 11 -1.17 -7.95 -12.88
CA ALA A 11 -0.31 -9.10 -13.15
C ALA A 11 1.13 -8.88 -12.64
N ILE A 12 1.56 -7.62 -12.49
CA ILE A 12 2.89 -7.26 -12.02
C ILE A 12 2.76 -6.58 -10.64
N PRO A 13 3.24 -7.19 -9.54
CA PRO A 13 3.11 -6.66 -8.19
C PRO A 13 3.66 -5.23 -8.03
N ARG A 14 4.75 -4.91 -8.75
CA ARG A 14 5.33 -3.56 -8.76
C ARG A 14 4.34 -2.50 -9.27
N ILE A 15 3.58 -2.83 -10.32
CA ILE A 15 2.61 -1.90 -10.91
C ILE A 15 1.45 -1.70 -9.94
N ALA A 16 0.92 -2.78 -9.36
CA ALA A 16 -0.11 -2.67 -8.32
C ALA A 16 0.35 -1.78 -7.16
N GLY A 17 1.58 -1.98 -6.66
CA GLY A 17 2.15 -1.17 -5.59
C GLY A 17 2.31 0.32 -5.96
N GLN A 18 2.71 0.63 -7.19
CA GLN A 18 2.79 2.01 -7.68
C GLN A 18 1.41 2.69 -7.74
N VAL A 19 0.38 1.97 -8.19
CA VAL A 19 -1.00 2.47 -8.24
C VAL A 19 -1.52 2.74 -6.83
N VAL A 20 -1.31 1.79 -5.90
CA VAL A 20 -1.66 1.97 -4.49
C VAL A 20 -0.95 3.19 -3.89
N GLN A 21 0.36 3.33 -4.10
CA GLN A 21 1.10 4.50 -3.59
C GLN A 21 0.57 5.82 -4.15
N LYS A 22 0.19 5.85 -5.45
CA LYS A 22 -0.41 7.04 -6.07
C LYS A 22 -1.75 7.39 -5.43
N HIS A 23 -2.59 6.40 -5.11
CA HIS A 23 -3.86 6.60 -4.43
C HIS A 23 -3.66 7.04 -2.97
N VAL A 24 -2.80 6.37 -2.22
CA VAL A 24 -2.45 6.72 -0.84
C VAL A 24 -1.93 8.15 -0.77
N LYS A 25 -1.08 8.60 -1.70
CA LYS A 25 -0.60 9.99 -1.75
C LYS A 25 -1.74 11.00 -1.92
N LYS A 26 -2.74 10.69 -2.75
CA LYS A 26 -3.93 11.55 -2.93
C LYS A 26 -4.79 11.58 -1.67
N ILE A 27 -5.00 10.42 -1.03
CA ILE A 27 -5.77 10.29 0.21
C ILE A 27 -5.08 11.07 1.33
N VAL A 28 -3.78 10.87 1.54
CA VAL A 28 -2.98 11.63 2.52
C VAL A 28 -3.11 13.13 2.25
N LYS A 29 -2.94 13.59 1.00
CA LYS A 29 -3.09 15.02 0.67
C LYS A 29 -4.49 15.55 1.00
N PHE A 30 -5.53 14.79 0.69
CA PHE A 30 -6.91 15.14 1.01
C PHE A 30 -7.11 15.23 2.53
N LEU A 31 -6.75 14.20 3.28
CA LEU A 31 -6.91 14.16 4.74
C LEU A 31 -6.09 15.25 5.45
N THR A 32 -4.88 15.54 4.97
CA THR A 32 -4.07 16.66 5.48
C THR A 32 -4.75 18.01 5.29
N LYS A 33 -5.47 18.23 4.18
CA LYS A 33 -6.27 19.46 3.96
C LYS A 33 -7.32 19.64 5.07
N TRP A 34 -7.88 18.53 5.54
CA TRP A 34 -8.88 18.50 6.62
C TRP A 34 -8.26 18.36 8.03
N LYS A 35 -6.93 18.45 8.15
CA LYS A 35 -6.17 18.25 9.40
C LYS A 35 -6.39 16.87 10.04
N ILE A 36 -6.73 15.86 9.24
CA ILE A 36 -6.90 14.47 9.69
C ILE A 36 -5.57 13.72 9.47
N LYS A 37 -5.03 13.14 10.53
CA LYS A 37 -3.79 12.34 10.49
C LYS A 37 -4.10 10.85 10.39
N ILE A 38 -3.54 10.20 9.38
CA ILE A 38 -3.53 8.73 9.29
C ILE A 38 -2.53 8.15 10.30
N ASN A 39 -2.94 7.16 11.08
CA ASN A 39 -2.07 6.44 12.00
C ASN A 39 -1.26 5.37 11.25
N ALA A 40 -0.05 5.74 10.80
CA ALA A 40 0.83 4.85 10.08
C ALA A 40 1.25 3.60 10.89
N GLY A 41 1.30 3.70 12.23
CA GLY A 41 1.68 2.56 13.09
C GLY A 41 0.62 1.47 13.18
N LYS A 42 -0.63 1.80 12.87
CA LYS A 42 -1.75 0.84 12.77
C LYS A 42 -2.08 0.46 11.33
N THR A 43 -1.42 1.07 10.35
CA THR A 43 -1.71 0.81 8.94
C THR A 43 -0.90 -0.38 8.45
N GLU A 44 -1.56 -1.32 7.78
CA GLU A 44 -0.92 -2.47 7.19
C GLU A 44 -1.01 -2.43 5.66
N ALA A 45 0.06 -2.86 5.00
CA ALA A 45 0.08 -3.08 3.56
C ALA A 45 0.16 -4.59 3.33
N ILE A 46 -0.78 -5.16 2.58
CA ILE A 46 -0.89 -6.60 2.37
C ILE A 46 -0.84 -6.89 0.87
N VAL A 47 -0.01 -7.85 0.45
CA VAL A 47 -0.04 -8.39 -0.92
C VAL A 47 -0.76 -9.73 -0.93
N PHE A 48 -1.90 -9.78 -1.60
CA PHE A 48 -2.57 -11.05 -1.90
C PHE A 48 -2.02 -11.63 -3.20
N ARG A 49 -1.25 -12.72 -3.09
CA ARG A 49 -0.72 -13.43 -4.26
C ARG A 49 -1.63 -14.62 -4.55
N TYR A 50 -2.40 -14.56 -5.65
CA TYR A 50 -3.17 -15.71 -6.11
C TYR A 50 -2.18 -16.82 -6.51
N TYR A 51 -2.21 -17.96 -5.82
CA TYR A 51 -1.28 -19.08 -6.01
C TYR A 51 -1.34 -19.61 -7.45
N LYS A 52 -0.48 -19.11 -8.34
CA LYS A 52 -0.04 -19.83 -9.55
C LYS A 52 1.27 -19.23 -10.08
N LYS A 53 2.34 -20.02 -9.93
CA LYS A 53 3.72 -19.88 -10.45
C LYS A 53 4.75 -19.19 -9.54
N LYS A 54 5.78 -20.00 -9.22
CA LYS A 54 7.08 -19.67 -8.63
C LYS A 54 7.88 -18.69 -9.51
N TYR A 55 7.39 -17.49 -9.77
CA TYR A 55 8.28 -16.43 -10.24
C TYR A 55 9.00 -15.87 -9.02
N ARG A 56 10.23 -16.33 -8.83
CA ARG A 56 11.21 -15.79 -7.89
C ARG A 56 11.66 -14.42 -8.41
N VAL A 57 10.72 -13.49 -8.59
CA VAL A 57 11.06 -12.10 -8.86
C VAL A 57 11.73 -11.61 -7.58
N ARG A 58 12.99 -11.18 -7.66
CA ARG A 58 13.65 -10.44 -6.58
C ARG A 58 12.72 -9.28 -6.20
N GLN A 59 11.88 -9.49 -5.20
CA GLN A 59 11.00 -8.46 -4.67
C GLN A 59 11.92 -7.50 -3.94
N SER A 60 12.30 -6.41 -4.60
CA SER A 60 12.60 -5.19 -3.85
C SER A 60 11.43 -5.01 -2.88
N PRO A 61 11.67 -4.73 -1.58
CA PRO A 61 10.59 -4.57 -0.64
C PRO A 61 9.65 -3.51 -1.20
N LEU A 62 8.44 -3.94 -1.55
CA LEU A 62 7.38 -2.99 -1.83
C LEU A 62 7.15 -2.26 -0.50
N LEU A 63 7.15 -0.93 -0.56
CA LEU A 63 6.95 -0.05 0.59
C LEU A 63 5.88 0.95 0.21
N ILE A 64 4.95 1.21 1.14
CA ILE A 64 4.04 2.34 1.05
C ILE A 64 4.58 3.45 1.95
N ILE A 65 4.52 4.70 1.48
CA ILE A 65 4.88 5.86 2.27
C ILE A 65 3.60 6.59 2.70
N ILE A 66 3.39 6.67 4.01
CA ILE A 66 2.25 7.35 4.66
C ILE A 66 2.81 8.38 5.62
N ASN A 67 2.51 9.67 5.42
CA ASN A 67 3.03 10.76 6.27
C ASN A 67 4.56 10.74 6.46
N GLY A 68 5.31 10.25 5.47
CA GLY A 68 6.77 10.07 5.56
C GLY A 68 7.24 8.77 6.20
N HIS A 69 6.34 8.00 6.83
CA HIS A 69 6.63 6.68 7.38
C HIS A 69 6.57 5.60 6.31
N LYS A 70 7.55 4.69 6.33
CA LYS A 70 7.61 3.53 5.43
C LYS A 70 6.84 2.37 6.07
N VAL A 71 5.83 1.87 5.37
CA VAL A 71 5.06 0.67 5.73
C VAL A 71 5.44 -0.43 4.74
N ALA A 72 6.02 -1.52 5.25
CA ALA A 72 6.40 -2.66 4.43
C ALA A 72 5.18 -3.53 4.12
N TYR A 73 5.15 -4.08 2.91
CA TYR A 73 4.12 -5.05 2.57
C TYR A 73 4.39 -6.36 3.30
N LYS A 74 3.35 -6.90 3.92
CA LYS A 74 3.30 -8.26 4.47
C LYS A 74 2.72 -9.19 3.41
N ASP A 75 3.29 -10.38 3.30
CA ASP A 75 2.68 -11.48 2.57
C ASP A 75 1.52 -12.05 3.42
N SER A 76 0.36 -12.27 2.80
CA SER A 76 -0.81 -12.91 3.41
C SER A 76 -1.08 -14.28 2.83
#